data_AF-A0A0T9UP75-F1
#
_entry.id   AF-A0A0T9UP75-F1
#
_cell.length_a   1.000
_cell.length_b   1.000
_cell.length_c   1.000
_cell.angle_alpha   90.00
_cell.angle_beta   90.00
_cell.angle_gamma   90.00
#
_symmetry.space_group_name_H-M   'P 1'
#
loop_
_entity.id
_entity.type
_entity.pdbx_description
1 polymer ?
#
loop_
_entity_poly.entity_id
_entity_poly.type
_entity_poly.pdbx_seq_one_letter_code
_entity_poly.pdbx_strand_id
1 'polypeptide(L)'
;MSMFINISPAVQPMVEQNIAAIAPSGSVEDRVRNMFANYSVHASQEKAAITNKANTVDVSNPAELLQLQNRIGNYSLSINLISTLTHKGASAIDSVLKAQ
;
A
#
# COMPACT_ATOMS: atom_id res chain seq x y z
N MET A 1 5.18 25.17 -31.40
CA MET A 1 5.85 23.92 -31.02
C MET A 1 5.05 23.27 -29.91
N SER A 2 4.24 22.26 -30.24
CA SER A 2 3.39 21.56 -29.29
C SER A 2 4.18 20.42 -28.64
N MET A 3 4.46 20.55 -27.35
CA MET A 3 5.14 19.51 -26.56
C MET A 3 4.07 18.56 -26.01
N PHE A 4 3.96 17.37 -26.58
CA PHE A 4 3.10 16.31 -26.08
C PHE A 4 3.81 15.60 -24.91
N ILE A 5 3.22 15.66 -23.72
CA ILE A 5 3.70 14.93 -22.55
C ILE A 5 3.16 13.50 -22.65
N ASN A 6 4.07 12.53 -22.80
CA ASN A 6 3.73 11.12 -22.82
C ASN A 6 3.42 10.65 -21.38
N ILE A 7 2.14 10.40 -21.08
CA ILE A 7 1.65 9.94 -19.77
C ILE A 7 1.57 8.41 -19.70
N SER A 8 2.52 7.71 -20.33
CA SER A 8 2.59 6.25 -20.22
C SER A 8 2.95 5.88 -18.79
N PRO A 9 2.15 5.03 -18.09
CA PRO A 9 2.53 4.53 -16.78
C PRO A 9 3.81 3.72 -16.94
N ALA A 10 4.89 4.18 -16.31
CA ALA A 10 6.11 3.40 -16.20
C ALA A 10 5.79 2.17 -15.34
N VAL A 11 5.62 1.02 -15.97
CA VAL A 11 5.58 -0.27 -15.29
C VAL A 11 6.98 -0.51 -14.75
N GLN A 12 7.21 -0.11 -13.50
CA GLN A 12 8.45 -0.44 -12.83
C GLN A 12 8.51 -1.97 -12.68
N PRO A 13 9.65 -2.62 -12.98
CA PRO A 13 9.79 -4.04 -12.71
C PRO A 13 9.53 -4.26 -11.23
N MET A 14 8.66 -5.22 -10.92
CA MET A 14 8.42 -5.63 -9.53
C MET A 14 9.77 -6.06 -8.97
N VAL A 15 10.33 -5.24 -8.08
CA VAL A 15 11.52 -5.60 -7.32
C VAL A 15 11.14 -6.86 -6.56
N GLU A 16 11.83 -7.96 -6.83
CA GLU A 16 11.70 -9.19 -6.09
C GLU A 16 11.94 -8.84 -4.62
N GLN A 17 10.85 -8.72 -3.86
CA GLN A 17 10.93 -8.55 -2.42
C GLN A 17 11.52 -9.86 -1.91
N ASN A 18 12.82 -9.84 -1.62
CA ASN A 18 13.46 -10.88 -0.84
C ASN A 18 12.79 -10.83 0.54
N ILE A 19 11.69 -11.58 0.68
CA ILE A 19 11.04 -11.81 1.96
C ILE A 19 12.07 -12.62 2.73
N ALA A 20 12.85 -11.93 3.57
CA ALA A 20 13.74 -12.58 4.52
C ALA A 20 12.94 -13.71 5.18
N ALA A 21 13.48 -14.93 5.14
CA ALA A 21 12.83 -16.09 5.71
C ALA A 21 12.59 -15.83 7.20
N ILE A 22 11.37 -15.39 7.54
CA ILE A 22 10.93 -15.24 8.92
C ILE A 22 10.83 -16.67 9.43
N ALA A 23 11.84 -17.08 10.21
CA ALA A 23 11.78 -18.31 10.99
C ALA A 23 10.45 -18.30 11.77
N PRO A 24 9.62 -19.36 11.70
CA PRO A 24 8.32 -19.37 12.34
C PRO A 24 8.51 -19.60 13.84
N SER A 25 8.88 -18.55 14.57
CA SER A 25 8.83 -18.52 16.02
C SER A 25 7.60 -17.74 16.46
N GLY A 26 6.44 -18.40 16.47
CA GLY A 26 5.17 -17.82 16.93
C GLY A 26 3.94 -18.46 16.28
N SER A 27 2.78 -18.30 16.92
CA SER A 27 1.51 -18.69 16.31
C SER A 27 1.24 -17.87 15.04
N VAL A 28 0.50 -18.43 14.09
CA VAL A 28 0.06 -17.69 12.88
C VAL A 28 -0.73 -16.45 13.30
N GLU A 29 -1.55 -16.56 14.35
CA GLU A 29 -2.32 -15.45 14.91
C GLU A 29 -1.42 -14.30 15.38
N ASP A 30 -0.40 -14.58 16.19
CA ASP A 30 0.55 -13.56 16.68
C ASP A 30 1.29 -12.89 15.52
N ARG A 31 1.66 -13.66 14.50
CA ARG A 31 2.32 -13.11 13.30
C ARG A 31 1.39 -12.15 12.54
N VAL A 32 0.15 -12.55 12.30
CA VAL A 32 -0.84 -11.71 11.61
C VAL A 32 -1.13 -10.45 12.43
N ARG A 33 -1.31 -10.59 13.73
CA ARG A 33 -1.55 -9.48 14.67
C ARG A 33 -0.41 -8.46 14.63
N ASN A 34 0.84 -8.92 14.73
CA ASN A 34 2.01 -8.04 14.68
C ASN A 34 2.16 -7.36 13.31
N MET A 35 1.99 -8.09 12.21
CA MET A 35 2.06 -7.52 10.86
C MET A 35 0.97 -6.47 10.64
N PHE A 36 -0.26 -6.74 11.08
CA PHE A 36 -1.38 -5.81 10.96
C PHE A 36 -1.17 -4.53 11.81
N ALA A 37 -0.73 -4.68 13.06
CA ALA A 37 -0.46 -3.55 13.94
C ALA A 37 0.62 -2.63 13.37
N ASN A 38 1.74 -3.21 12.93
CA ASN A 38 2.83 -2.46 12.29
C ASN A 38 2.36 -1.74 11.03
N TYR A 39 1.60 -2.43 10.17
CA TYR A 39 1.08 -1.84 8.96
C TYR A 39 0.08 -0.70 9.22
N SER A 40 -0.79 -0.85 10.23
CA SER A 40 -1.80 0.15 10.58
C SER A 40 -1.17 1.46 11.07
N VAL A 41 -0.10 1.38 11.86
CA VAL A 41 0.70 2.54 12.28
C VAL A 41 1.33 3.20 11.06
N HIS A 42 2.01 2.42 10.21
CA HIS A 42 2.65 2.93 9.00
C HIS A 42 1.65 3.60 8.04
N ALA A 43 0.50 2.97 7.78
CA ALA A 43 -0.56 3.51 6.95
C ALA A 43 -1.09 4.85 7.48
N SER A 44 -1.30 4.96 8.79
CA SER A 44 -1.78 6.18 9.43
C SER A 44 -0.75 7.32 9.32
N GLN A 45 0.52 7.01 9.54
CA GLN A 45 1.63 7.96 9.40
C GLN A 45 1.78 8.43 7.94
N GLU A 46 1.70 7.50 6.98
CA GLU A 46 1.80 7.81 5.56
C GLU A 46 0.65 8.71 5.10
N LYS A 47 -0.58 8.42 5.53
CA LYS A 47 -1.73 9.30 5.27
C LYS A 47 -1.49 10.71 5.81
N ALA A 48 -1.01 10.84 7.05
CA ALA A 48 -0.72 12.14 7.65
C ALA A 48 0.39 12.88 6.87
N ALA A 49 1.44 12.16 6.46
CA ALA A 49 2.55 12.75 5.69
C ALA A 49 2.10 13.21 4.29
N ILE A 50 1.23 12.44 3.61
CA ILE A 50 0.61 12.84 2.34
C ILE A 50 -0.25 14.09 2.54
N THR A 51 -1.11 14.13 3.56
CA THR A 51 -1.94 15.31 3.86
C THR A 51 -1.10 16.54 4.15
N ASN A 52 -0.05 16.41 4.96
CA ASN A 52 0.86 17.50 5.26
C ASN A 52 1.56 18.00 4.00
N LYS A 53 2.11 17.11 3.17
CA LYS A 53 2.76 17.51 1.91
C LYS A 53 1.76 18.15 0.93
N ALA A 54 0.52 17.67 0.87
CA ALA A 54 -0.53 18.28 0.04
C ALA A 54 -0.86 19.71 0.48
N ASN A 55 -0.77 20.01 1.77
CA ASN A 55 -1.01 21.36 2.30
C ASN A 55 0.17 22.31 2.10
N THR A 56 1.39 21.81 1.88
CA THR A 56 2.62 22.62 1.79
C THR A 56 3.30 22.55 0.42
N VAL A 57 2.73 21.84 -0.55
CA VAL A 57 3.33 21.68 -1.89
C VAL A 57 3.21 22.97 -2.69
N ASP A 58 4.28 23.34 -3.41
CA ASP A 58 4.20 24.41 -4.40
C ASP A 58 3.39 23.95 -5.61
N VAL A 59 2.18 24.50 -5.74
CA VAL A 59 1.25 24.18 -6.82
C VAL A 59 1.73 24.66 -8.20
N SER A 60 2.73 25.53 -8.23
CA SER A 60 3.38 26.01 -9.46
C SER A 60 4.48 25.07 -9.94
N ASN A 61 4.90 24.10 -9.10
CA ASN A 61 5.96 23.15 -9.41
C ASN A 61 5.37 21.79 -9.83
N PRO A 62 5.26 21.50 -11.14
CA PRO A 62 4.64 20.27 -11.63
C PRO A 62 5.40 19.00 -11.23
N ALA A 63 6.72 19.08 -10.99
CA ALA A 63 7.50 17.93 -10.57
C ALA A 63 7.13 17.49 -9.14
N GLU A 64 6.91 18.44 -8.23
CA GLU A 64 6.47 18.14 -6.87
C GLU A 64 5.03 17.61 -6.82
N LEU A 65 4.16 18.12 -7.70
CA LEU A 65 2.79 17.62 -7.82
C LEU A 65 2.76 16.17 -8.35
N LEU A 66 3.61 15.82 -9.31
CA LEU A 66 3.74 14.44 -9.80
C LEU A 66 4.25 13.51 -8.70
N GLN A 67 5.22 13.94 -7.89
CA GLN A 67 5.69 13.14 -6.76
C GLN A 67 4.57 12.90 -5.73
N LEU A 68 3.82 13.94 -5.39
CA LEU A 68 2.67 13.83 -4.50
C LEU A 68 1.60 12.89 -5.06
N GLN A 69 1.27 12.99 -6.34
CA GLN A 69 0.32 12.12 -7.02
C GLN A 69 0.75 10.65 -6.98
N ASN A 70 2.02 10.37 -7.29
CA ASN A 70 2.55 9.00 -7.22
C ASN A 70 2.45 8.42 -5.80
N ARG A 71 2.77 9.23 -4.80
CA ARG A 71 2.69 8.83 -3.39
C ARG A 71 1.25 8.53 -2.95
N ILE A 72 0.29 9.37 -3.35
CA ILE A 72 -1.15 9.14 -3.13
C ILE A 72 -1.60 7.84 -3.82
N GLY A 73 -1.19 7.63 -5.08
CA GLY A 73 -1.52 6.43 -5.84
C GLY A 73 -1.00 5.15 -5.16
N ASN A 74 0.26 5.14 -4.74
CA ASN A 74 0.88 4.01 -4.04
C ASN A 74 0.20 3.71 -2.71
N TYR A 75 -0.16 4.74 -1.93
CA TYR A 75 -0.92 4.58 -0.69
C TYR A 75 -2.29 3.94 -0.94
N SER A 76 -3.04 4.45 -1.92
CA SER A 76 -4.37 3.93 -2.28
C SER A 76 -4.30 2.47 -2.74
N LEU A 77 -3.35 2.15 -3.63
CA LEU A 77 -3.15 0.77 -4.10
C LEU A 77 -2.86 -0.20 -2.95
N SER A 78 -1.95 0.19 -2.05
CA SER A 78 -1.54 -0.64 -0.92
C SER A 78 -2.71 -0.95 0.03
N ILE A 79 -3.49 0.07 0.40
CA ILE A 79 -4.64 -0.09 1.30
C ILE A 79 -5.73 -0.95 0.65
N ASN A 80 -6.02 -0.74 -0.63
CA ASN A 80 -7.02 -1.52 -1.34
C ASN A 80 -6.63 -2.99 -1.47
N LEU A 81 -5.36 -3.27 -1.76
CA LEU A 81 -4.85 -4.64 -1.85
C LEU A 81 -5.00 -5.35 -0.50
N ILE A 82 -4.58 -4.72 0.59
CA ILE A 82 -4.66 -5.31 1.93
C ILE A 82 -6.10 -5.54 2.34
N SER A 83 -6.98 -4.55 2.18
CA SER A 83 -8.42 -4.71 2.46
C SER A 83 -9.03 -5.87 1.68
N THR A 84 -8.68 -5.98 0.39
CA THR A 84 -9.16 -7.06 -0.47
C THR A 84 -8.67 -8.44 0.00
N LEU A 85 -7.37 -8.56 0.28
CA LEU A 85 -6.78 -9.82 0.75
C LEU A 85 -7.35 -10.23 2.12
N THR A 86 -7.49 -9.28 3.05
CA THR A 86 -8.11 -9.52 4.36
C THR A 86 -9.55 -10.01 4.20
N HIS A 87 -10.36 -9.33 3.39
CA HIS A 87 -11.75 -9.71 3.16
C HIS A 87 -11.87 -11.11 2.53
N LYS A 88 -11.05 -11.40 1.51
CA LYS A 88 -11.04 -12.73 0.85
C LYS A 88 -10.54 -13.83 1.78
N GLY A 89 -9.52 -13.56 2.58
CA GLY A 89 -9.00 -14.51 3.57
C GLY A 89 -10.03 -14.89 4.62
N ALA A 90 -10.70 -13.90 5.22
CA ALA A 90 -11.79 -14.13 6.17
C ALA A 90 -12.95 -14.91 5.53
N SER A 91 -13.35 -14.52 4.31
CA SER A 91 -14.43 -15.20 3.58
C SER A 91 -14.10 -16.68 3.28
N ALA A 92 -12.84 -16.99 2.98
CA ALA A 92 -12.40 -18.37 2.75
C ALA A 92 -12.49 -19.21 4.03
N ILE A 93 -12.11 -18.64 5.18
CA ILE A 93 -12.25 -19.30 6.49
C ILE A 93 -13.73 -19.58 6.79
N ASP A 94 -14.58 -18.56 6.65
CA ASP A 94 -16.03 -18.70 6.86
C ASP A 94 -16.65 -19.76 5.95
N SER A 95 -16.19 -19.83 4.69
CA SER A 95 -16.65 -20.83 3.74
C SER A 95 -16.31 -22.26 4.18
N VAL A 96 -15.11 -22.48 4.74
CA VAL A 96 -14.68 -23.79 5.25
C VAL A 96 -15.42 -24.15 6.55
N LEU A 97 -15.68 -23.18 7.42
CA LEU A 97 -16.43 -23.40 8.66
C LEU A 97 -17.90 -23.76 8.40
N LYS A 98 -18.53 -23.14 7.40
CA LYS A 98 -19.93 -23.44 7.03
C LYS A 98 -20.10 -24.73 6.22
N ALA A 99 -19.03 -25.25 5.63
CA ALA A 99 -19.05 -26.49 4.87
C ALA A 99 -18.91 -27.75 5.75
N GLN A 100 -18.63 -27.57 7.04
CA GLN A 100 -18.62 -28.62 8.07
C GLN A 100 -19.99 -28.71 8.74
#